data_AF-A0A7S1F8M1-F1
#
_entry.id   AF-A0A7S1F8M1-F1
#
_cell.length_a   1.000
_cell.length_b   1.000
_cell.length_c   1.000
_cell.angle_alpha   90.00
_cell.angle_beta   90.00
_cell.angle_gamma   90.00
#
_symmetry.space_group_name_H-M   'P 1'
#
loop_
_entity.id
_entity.type
_entity.pdbx_description
1 polymer ?
#
loop_
_entity_poly.entity_id
_entity_poly.type
_entity_poly.pdbx_seq_one_letter_code
_entity_poly.pdbx_strand_id
1 'polypeptide(L)'
;MWGLSYVVVLGVVLAAVTIILIPCWTQFYRVRRPGVNVNTVSAISLGASLLAPLVLLLLRSTPVPGPVPFIFYCAVLQIFITGQTFWRFVVLAWVIDEDAHAVDGRRREALFAGAVAFADSIGRAGAAGLVLNGMALSGMNLESCQTVCNDDDNDCLEECQQANAEGQPASVKTYIDFLFFVLVPICQVVATVLVYTFPIYGERVERIYAKQEVLYSGNNNLRENGSAVHGEDGTSQDGPK
;
A
#
# COMPACT_ATOMS: atom_id res chain seq x y z
N MET A 1 18.63 -11.99 21.43
CA MET A 1 17.15 -11.74 21.50
C MET A 1 16.67 -10.38 20.95
N TRP A 2 17.54 -9.42 20.63
CA TRP A 2 17.14 -8.06 20.22
C TRP A 2 16.43 -7.97 18.86
N GLY A 3 16.76 -8.84 17.91
CA GLY A 3 16.18 -8.80 16.56
C GLY A 3 14.66 -9.04 16.52
N LEU A 4 14.14 -9.99 17.31
CA LEU A 4 12.70 -10.27 17.35
C LEU A 4 11.93 -9.10 17.98
N SER A 5 12.41 -8.59 19.12
CA SER A 5 11.83 -7.41 19.77
C SER A 5 11.82 -6.21 18.84
N TYR A 6 12.89 -6.01 18.07
CA TYR A 6 12.98 -4.92 17.11
C TYR A 6 11.95 -5.02 15.99
N VAL A 7 11.81 -6.18 15.35
CA VAL A 7 10.84 -6.41 14.27
C VAL A 7 9.41 -6.20 14.78
N VAL A 8 9.12 -6.67 16.00
CA VAL A 8 7.81 -6.46 16.63
C VAL A 8 7.56 -4.97 16.90
N VAL A 9 8.52 -4.26 17.49
CA VAL A 9 8.41 -2.81 17.76
C VAL A 9 8.22 -2.04 16.46
N LEU A 10 9.01 -2.34 15.43
CA LEU A 10 8.87 -1.74 14.11
C LEU A 10 7.47 -1.99 13.55
N GLY A 11 7.00 -3.24 13.57
CA GLY A 11 5.66 -3.61 13.10
C GLY A 11 4.54 -2.85 13.83
N VAL A 12 4.62 -2.73 15.15
CA VAL A 12 3.66 -1.98 15.97
C VAL A 12 3.68 -0.49 15.60
N VAL A 13 4.86 0.12 15.47
CA VAL A 13 5.00 1.54 15.09
C VAL A 13 4.41 1.77 13.70
N LEU A 14 4.72 0.92 12.72
CA LEU A 14 4.19 1.04 11.36
C LEU A 14 2.66 0.87 11.31
N ALA A 15 2.12 -0.07 12.08
CA ALA A 15 0.67 -0.26 12.21
C ALA A 15 0.01 0.98 12.85
N ALA A 16 0.59 1.51 13.93
CA ALA A 16 0.08 2.71 14.60
C ALA A 16 0.08 3.93 13.67
N VAL A 17 1.18 4.19 12.96
CA VAL A 17 1.28 5.27 11.96
C VAL A 17 0.18 5.12 10.91
N THR A 18 -0.02 3.90 10.40
CA THR A 18 -1.07 3.62 9.40
C THR A 18 -2.45 3.93 9.95
N ILE A 19 -2.80 3.41 11.14
CA ILE A 19 -4.11 3.61 11.77
C ILE A 19 -4.39 5.10 12.02
N ILE A 20 -3.40 5.84 12.53
CA ILE A 20 -3.52 7.28 12.82
C ILE A 20 -3.75 8.09 11.53
N LEU A 21 -3.15 7.69 10.42
CA LEU A 21 -3.25 8.43 9.16
C LEU A 21 -4.50 8.12 8.33
N ILE A 22 -5.13 6.95 8.52
CA ILE A 22 -6.39 6.60 7.84
C ILE A 22 -7.43 7.72 7.92
N PRO A 23 -7.79 8.29 9.10
CA PRO A 23 -8.76 9.38 9.17
C PRO A 23 -8.26 10.65 8.47
N CYS A 24 -6.96 10.97 8.54
CA CYS A 24 -6.38 12.13 7.85
C CYS A 24 -6.55 12.00 6.33
N TRP A 25 -6.19 10.85 5.76
CA TRP A 25 -6.37 10.57 4.33
C TRP A 25 -7.85 10.52 3.97
N THR A 26 -8.68 9.86 4.78
CA THR A 26 -10.13 9.81 4.55
C THR A 26 -10.73 11.21 4.47
N GLN A 27 -10.40 12.11 5.39
CA GLN A 27 -10.86 13.49 5.35
C GLN A 27 -10.30 14.25 4.13
N PHE A 28 -9.03 14.02 3.79
CA PHE A 28 -8.40 14.63 2.62
C PHE A 28 -9.12 14.26 1.31
N TYR A 29 -9.47 12.98 1.12
CA TYR A 29 -10.16 12.50 -0.08
C TYR A 29 -11.68 12.71 -0.04
N ARG A 30 -12.29 12.78 1.14
CA ARG A 30 -13.74 13.02 1.29
C ARG A 30 -14.13 14.43 0.89
N VAL A 31 -13.31 15.43 1.21
CA VAL A 31 -13.64 16.82 0.88
C VAL A 31 -13.52 17.03 -0.61
N ARG A 32 -14.66 17.10 -1.30
CA ARG A 32 -14.75 17.45 -2.72
C ARG A 32 -14.27 18.89 -2.89
N ARG A 33 -13.07 19.07 -3.44
CA ARG A 33 -12.52 20.39 -3.73
C ARG A 33 -12.55 20.61 -5.25
N PRO A 34 -13.42 21.50 -5.77
CA PRO A 34 -13.44 21.79 -7.19
C PRO A 34 -12.05 22.31 -7.61
N GLY A 35 -11.46 21.66 -8.63
CA GLY A 35 -10.13 22.00 -9.13
C GLY A 35 -8.93 21.39 -8.38
N VAL A 36 -9.12 20.70 -7.25
CA VAL A 36 -8.01 19.97 -6.64
C VAL A 36 -7.80 18.68 -7.40
N ASN A 37 -6.70 18.66 -8.14
CA ASN A 37 -6.34 17.57 -8.99
C ASN A 37 -5.88 16.38 -8.12
N VAL A 38 -6.35 15.19 -8.46
CA VAL A 38 -5.88 13.93 -7.85
C VAL A 38 -4.35 13.81 -7.95
N ASN A 39 -3.75 14.53 -8.90
CA ASN A 39 -2.31 14.71 -9.09
C ASN A 39 -1.57 15.32 -7.88
N THR A 40 -2.27 15.95 -6.94
CA THR A 40 -1.67 16.39 -5.66
C THR A 40 -1.12 15.20 -4.87
N VAL A 41 -1.73 14.03 -5.02
CA VAL A 41 -1.27 12.76 -4.44
C VAL A 41 0.01 12.28 -5.11
N SER A 42 0.12 12.46 -6.43
CA SER A 42 1.35 12.18 -7.18
C SER A 42 2.50 13.05 -6.68
N ALA A 43 2.24 14.32 -6.31
CA ALA A 43 3.26 15.19 -5.73
C ALA A 43 3.73 14.71 -4.34
N ILE A 44 2.81 14.18 -3.51
CA ILE A 44 3.15 13.57 -2.21
C ILE A 44 3.98 12.30 -2.40
N SER A 45 3.60 11.44 -3.36
CA SER A 45 4.34 10.22 -3.70
C SER A 45 5.73 10.54 -4.27
N LEU A 46 5.84 11.56 -5.11
CA LEU A 46 7.13 12.05 -5.62
C LEU A 46 8.02 12.56 -4.48
N GLY A 47 7.45 13.33 -3.54
CA GLY A 47 8.15 13.81 -2.36
C GLY A 47 8.74 12.65 -1.55
N ALA A 48 7.95 11.60 -1.33
CA ALA A 48 8.43 10.38 -0.66
C ALA A 48 9.60 9.72 -1.40
N SER A 49 9.50 9.68 -2.73
CA SER A 49 10.46 9.02 -3.61
C SER A 49 11.82 9.70 -3.63
N LEU A 50 11.83 11.02 -3.45
CA LEU A 50 13.05 11.82 -3.33
C LEU A 50 13.56 11.88 -1.89
N LEU A 51 12.66 11.94 -0.91
CA LEU A 51 13.01 12.01 0.51
C LEU A 51 13.62 10.69 1.00
N ALA A 52 13.11 9.55 0.54
CA ALA A 52 13.57 8.22 0.96
C ALA A 52 15.10 8.00 0.78
N PRO A 53 15.69 8.18 -0.41
CA PRO A 53 17.13 8.05 -0.59
C PRO A 53 17.90 9.13 0.16
N LEU A 54 17.39 10.37 0.25
CA LEU A 54 18.06 11.43 1.02
C LEU A 54 18.17 11.09 2.50
N VAL A 55 17.11 10.57 3.12
CA VAL A 55 17.15 10.16 4.53
C VAL A 55 18.08 8.96 4.71
N LEU A 56 18.11 8.00 3.78
CA LEU A 56 19.08 6.90 3.82
C LEU A 56 20.53 7.39 3.73
N LEU A 57 20.83 8.38 2.88
CA LEU A 57 22.17 8.98 2.82
C LEU A 57 22.55 9.66 4.13
N LEU A 58 21.62 10.38 4.75
CA LEU A 58 21.83 11.00 6.06
C LEU A 58 22.07 9.94 7.15
N LEU A 59 21.28 8.85 7.15
CA LEU A 59 21.47 7.74 8.09
C LEU A 59 22.80 7.02 7.88
N ARG A 60 23.24 6.84 6.64
CA ARG A 60 24.55 6.24 6.31
C ARG A 60 25.72 7.04 6.89
N SER A 61 25.57 8.35 7.04
CA SER A 61 26.60 9.21 7.62
C SER A 61 26.70 9.12 9.15
N THR A 62 25.76 8.44 9.81
CA THR A 62 25.80 8.25 11.26
C THR A 62 26.63 7.01 11.62
N PRO A 63 27.58 7.12 12.56
CA PRO A 63 28.61 6.10 12.80
C PRO A 63 28.10 4.78 13.40
N VAL A 64 26.87 4.72 13.89
CA VAL A 64 26.22 3.47 14.30
C VAL A 64 24.72 3.60 14.00
N PRO A 65 24.16 2.90 13.00
CA PRO A 65 22.73 2.91 12.78
C PRO A 65 22.05 2.11 13.88
N GLY A 66 21.77 2.78 15.00
CA GLY A 66 20.92 2.21 16.03
C GLY A 66 19.55 1.85 15.45
N PRO A 67 18.78 0.99 16.14
CA PRO A 67 17.44 0.61 15.71
C PRO A 67 16.50 1.82 15.53
N VAL A 68 16.70 2.87 16.33
CA VAL A 68 15.85 4.07 16.41
C VAL A 68 15.84 4.89 15.10
N PRO A 69 16.98 5.33 14.54
CA PRO A 69 16.99 6.07 13.28
C PRO A 69 16.32 5.32 12.13
N PHE A 70 16.48 3.99 12.06
CA PHE A 70 15.82 3.18 11.05
C PHE A 70 14.31 3.08 11.28
N ILE A 71 13.85 2.88 12.53
CA ILE A 71 12.41 2.92 12.85
C ILE A 71 11.82 4.27 12.44
N PHE A 72 12.49 5.37 12.77
CA PHE A 72 12.05 6.71 12.40
C PHE A 72 11.95 6.86 10.88
N TYR A 73 12.96 6.41 10.13
CA TYR A 73 12.94 6.39 8.68
C TYR A 73 11.75 5.60 8.12
N CYS A 74 11.55 4.36 8.59
CA CYS A 74 10.42 3.53 8.17
C CYS A 74 9.07 4.17 8.53
N ALA A 75 8.95 4.79 9.70
CA ALA A 75 7.75 5.50 10.11
C ALA A 75 7.44 6.67 9.18
N VAL A 76 8.45 7.49 8.84
CA VAL A 76 8.29 8.61 7.89
C VAL A 76 7.87 8.09 6.51
N LEU A 77 8.52 7.05 6.00
CA LEU A 77 8.11 6.42 4.73
C LEU A 77 6.68 5.91 4.77
N GLN A 78 6.27 5.31 5.88
CA GLN A 78 4.93 4.76 6.05
C GLN A 78 3.86 5.84 5.93
N ILE A 79 4.15 7.09 6.30
CA ILE A 79 3.22 8.21 6.12
C ILE A 79 2.83 8.34 4.64
N PHE A 80 3.83 8.32 3.76
CA PHE A 80 3.64 8.47 2.33
C PHE A 80 3.05 7.21 1.67
N ILE A 81 3.54 6.03 2.07
CA ILE A 81 3.03 4.74 1.57
C ILE A 81 1.54 4.59 1.90
N THR A 82 1.11 5.02 3.09
CA THR A 82 -0.30 4.96 3.49
C THR A 82 -1.18 5.81 2.57
N GLY A 83 -0.75 7.03 2.25
CA GLY A 83 -1.49 7.92 1.34
C GLY A 83 -1.60 7.36 -0.08
N GLN A 84 -0.51 6.78 -0.60
CA GLN A 84 -0.50 6.12 -1.90
C GLN A 84 -1.38 4.86 -1.91
N THR A 85 -1.36 4.08 -0.84
CA THR A 85 -2.18 2.87 -0.70
C THR A 85 -3.66 3.22 -0.67
N PHE A 86 -4.04 4.24 0.12
CA PHE A 86 -5.41 4.73 0.17
C PHE A 86 -5.88 5.20 -1.20
N TRP A 87 -5.06 5.96 -1.93
CA TRP A 87 -5.35 6.39 -3.29
C TRP A 87 -5.65 5.22 -4.24
N ARG A 88 -4.85 4.16 -4.20
CA ARG A 88 -5.03 2.97 -5.05
C ARG A 88 -6.42 2.35 -4.83
N PHE A 89 -6.89 2.26 -3.58
CA PHE A 89 -8.22 1.74 -3.28
C PHE A 89 -9.34 2.66 -3.78
N VAL A 90 -9.21 3.97 -3.61
CA VAL A 90 -10.19 4.96 -4.11
C VAL A 90 -10.31 4.88 -5.63
N VAL A 91 -9.17 4.83 -6.33
CA VAL A 91 -9.15 4.72 -7.79
C VAL A 91 -9.73 3.40 -8.28
N LEU A 92 -9.42 2.30 -7.61
CA LEU A 92 -10.00 1.01 -7.94
C LEU A 92 -11.52 1.04 -7.81
N ALA A 93 -12.06 1.66 -6.75
CA ALA A 93 -13.49 1.84 -6.59
C ALA A 93 -14.11 2.67 -7.72
N TRP A 94 -13.48 3.78 -8.13
CA TRP A 94 -13.96 4.59 -9.27
C TRP A 94 -13.97 3.82 -10.59
N VAL A 95 -12.93 3.00 -10.85
CA VAL A 95 -12.88 2.17 -12.07
C VAL A 95 -14.00 1.13 -12.07
N ILE A 96 -14.24 0.49 -10.92
CA ILE A 96 -15.32 -0.47 -10.73
C ILE A 96 -16.69 0.20 -10.95
N ASP A 97 -16.90 1.38 -10.39
CA ASP A 97 -18.15 2.12 -10.52
C ASP A 97 -18.41 2.53 -11.98
N GLU A 98 -17.37 2.97 -12.68
CA GLU A 98 -17.45 3.30 -14.10
C GLU A 98 -17.75 2.06 -14.95
N ASP A 99 -17.13 0.92 -14.64
CA ASP A 99 -17.41 -0.35 -15.30
C ASP A 99 -18.86 -0.80 -15.08
N ALA A 100 -19.36 -0.71 -13.85
CA ALA A 100 -20.74 -1.02 -13.52
C ALA A 100 -21.72 -0.15 -14.32
N HIS A 101 -21.42 1.15 -14.49
CA HIS A 101 -22.22 2.03 -15.34
C HIS A 101 -22.15 1.70 -16.84
N ALA A 102 -21.04 1.11 -17.30
CA ALA A 102 -20.86 0.75 -18.70
C ALA A 102 -21.54 -0.59 -19.08
N VAL A 103 -21.77 -1.47 -18.10
CA VAL A 103 -22.35 -2.81 -18.31
C VAL A 103 -23.69 -2.98 -17.59
N ASP A 104 -24.53 -1.95 -17.63
CA ASP A 104 -25.92 -1.97 -17.11
C ASP A 104 -26.04 -2.51 -15.67
N GLY A 105 -25.08 -2.16 -14.81
CA GLY A 105 -25.07 -2.53 -13.39
C GLY A 105 -24.47 -3.90 -13.09
N ARG A 106 -23.90 -4.63 -14.06
CA ARG A 106 -23.21 -5.89 -13.80
C ARG A 106 -21.91 -5.65 -13.05
N ARG A 107 -21.89 -6.01 -11.76
CA ARG A 107 -20.72 -5.82 -10.89
C ARG A 107 -19.61 -6.85 -11.22
N ARG A 108 -18.48 -6.37 -11.72
CA ARG A 108 -17.25 -7.15 -11.95
C ARG A 108 -16.14 -6.85 -10.94
N GLU A 109 -16.53 -6.41 -9.75
CA GLU A 109 -15.65 -6.03 -8.63
C GLU A 109 -14.53 -7.04 -8.38
N ALA A 110 -14.88 -8.33 -8.29
CA ALA A 110 -13.94 -9.41 -8.00
C ALA A 110 -12.85 -9.55 -9.07
N LEU A 111 -13.15 -9.26 -10.34
CA LEU A 111 -12.16 -9.34 -11.42
C LEU A 111 -11.13 -8.23 -11.31
N PHE A 112 -11.57 -6.99 -11.05
CA PHE A 112 -10.66 -5.86 -10.87
C PHE A 112 -9.84 -6.00 -9.58
N ALA A 113 -10.48 -6.35 -8.46
CA ALA A 113 -9.79 -6.59 -7.20
C ALA A 113 -8.77 -7.74 -7.31
N GLY A 114 -9.15 -8.84 -7.97
CA GLY A 114 -8.28 -9.98 -8.22
C GLY A 114 -7.07 -9.62 -9.08
N ALA A 115 -7.28 -8.88 -10.17
CA ALA A 115 -6.19 -8.42 -11.05
C ALA A 115 -5.19 -7.52 -10.32
N VAL A 116 -5.67 -6.58 -9.50
CA VAL A 116 -4.82 -5.71 -8.69
C VAL A 116 -4.06 -6.52 -7.64
N ALA A 117 -4.73 -7.42 -6.92
CA ALA A 117 -4.08 -8.27 -5.91
C ALA A 117 -3.02 -9.20 -6.52
N PHE A 118 -3.28 -9.75 -7.70
CA PHE A 118 -2.34 -10.56 -8.46
C PHE A 118 -1.11 -9.75 -8.87
N ALA A 119 -1.29 -8.56 -9.45
CA ALA A 119 -0.18 -7.68 -9.82
C ALA A 119 0.68 -7.28 -8.60
N ASP A 120 0.04 -6.97 -7.48
CA ASP A 120 0.71 -6.61 -6.22
C ASP A 120 1.53 -7.79 -5.66
N SER A 121 0.99 -9.02 -5.78
CA SER A 121 1.66 -10.24 -5.32
C SER A 121 2.86 -10.61 -6.19
N ILE A 122 2.71 -10.52 -7.52
CA ILE A 122 3.83 -10.72 -8.46
C ILE A 122 4.91 -9.67 -8.24
N GLY A 123 4.54 -8.40 -8.06
CA GLY A 123 5.49 -7.33 -7.79
C GLY A 123 6.32 -7.61 -6.53
N ARG A 124 5.68 -8.03 -5.43
CA ARG A 124 6.37 -8.40 -4.18
C ARG A 124 7.27 -9.63 -4.35
N ALA A 125 6.77 -10.68 -4.99
CA ALA A 125 7.54 -11.90 -5.23
C ALA A 125 8.75 -11.63 -6.15
N GLY A 126 8.55 -10.86 -7.22
CA GLY A 126 9.60 -10.45 -8.14
C GLY A 126 10.66 -9.58 -7.46
N ALA A 127 10.24 -8.62 -6.63
CA ALA A 127 11.17 -7.79 -5.86
C ALA A 127 12.00 -8.63 -4.88
N ALA A 128 11.37 -9.54 -4.13
CA ALA A 128 12.07 -10.45 -3.23
C ALA A 128 13.05 -11.35 -3.98
N GLY A 129 12.62 -11.92 -5.12
CA GLY A 129 13.46 -12.70 -6.01
C GLY A 129 14.66 -11.91 -6.51
N LEU A 130 14.46 -10.68 -6.97
CA LEU A 130 15.52 -9.81 -7.47
C LEU A 130 16.54 -9.47 -6.37
N VAL A 131 16.08 -9.14 -5.16
CA VAL A 131 16.96 -8.86 -4.02
C VAL A 131 17.78 -10.09 -3.66
N LEU A 132 17.14 -11.23 -3.42
CA LEU A 132 17.82 -12.46 -2.96
C LEU A 132 18.78 -13.01 -4.02
N ASN A 133 18.32 -13.15 -5.27
CA ASN A 133 19.17 -13.67 -6.34
C ASN A 133 20.30 -12.70 -6.68
N GLY A 134 20.05 -11.39 -6.68
CA GLY A 134 21.09 -10.42 -6.97
C GLY A 134 22.17 -10.34 -5.88
N MET A 135 21.80 -10.48 -4.60
CA MET A 135 22.78 -10.60 -3.52
C MET A 135 23.60 -11.90 -3.67
N ALA A 136 22.94 -13.02 -3.96
CA ALA A 136 23.63 -14.30 -4.19
C ALA A 136 24.62 -14.22 -5.37
N LEU A 137 24.20 -13.66 -6.51
CA LEU A 137 25.05 -13.45 -7.68
C LEU A 137 26.19 -12.46 -7.42
N SER A 138 26.01 -11.53 -6.48
CA SER A 138 27.05 -10.59 -6.06
C SER A 138 28.08 -11.22 -5.12
N GLY A 139 27.93 -12.51 -4.77
CA GLY A 139 28.85 -13.23 -3.91
C GLY A 139 28.56 -13.09 -2.42
N MET A 140 27.30 -12.82 -2.04
CA MET A 140 26.89 -12.79 -0.63
C MET A 140 27.25 -14.11 0.04
N ASN A 141 28.08 -14.02 1.09
CA ASN A 141 28.44 -15.16 1.93
C ASN A 141 27.79 -14.96 3.30
N LEU A 142 26.97 -15.91 3.73
CA LEU A 142 26.31 -15.89 5.04
C LEU A 142 26.72 -17.14 5.80
N GLU A 143 27.55 -16.97 6.81
CA GLU A 143 27.86 -18.03 7.76
C GLU A 143 26.80 -18.04 8.87
N SER A 144 26.35 -19.23 9.28
CA SER A 144 25.37 -19.34 10.34
C SER A 144 26.03 -19.07 11.69
N CYS A 145 25.80 -17.88 12.26
CA CYS A 145 26.33 -17.53 13.58
C CYS A 145 25.86 -18.48 14.70
N GLN A 146 24.70 -19.13 14.54
CA GLN A 146 24.23 -20.18 15.46
C GLN A 146 25.10 -21.44 15.42
N THR A 147 25.80 -21.70 14.32
CA THR A 147 26.71 -22.85 14.23
C THR A 147 28.11 -22.52 14.74
N VAL A 148 28.50 -21.24 14.69
CA VAL A 148 29.82 -20.75 15.14
C VAL A 148 29.81 -20.47 16.64
N CYS A 149 28.73 -19.89 17.15
CA CYS A 149 28.54 -19.59 18.57
C CYS A 149 27.73 -20.71 19.24
N ASN A 150 28.08 -21.05 20.48
CA ASN A 150 27.19 -21.86 21.32
C ASN A 150 25.92 -21.05 21.63
N ASP A 151 24.75 -21.71 21.68
CA ASP A 151 23.43 -21.08 21.77
C ASP A 151 23.23 -20.07 22.94
N ASP A 152 24.09 -20.11 23.97
CA ASP A 152 23.97 -19.27 25.17
C ASP A 152 24.79 -17.96 25.14
N ASP A 153 25.66 -17.75 24.13
CA ASP A 153 26.56 -16.59 24.08
C ASP A 153 26.02 -15.48 23.15
N ASN A 154 25.28 -14.53 23.72
CA ASN A 154 24.72 -13.40 22.97
C ASN A 154 25.79 -12.46 22.41
N ASP A 155 26.93 -12.30 23.10
CA ASP A 155 27.99 -11.39 22.68
C ASP A 155 28.70 -11.96 21.45
N CYS A 156 28.98 -13.28 21.45
CA CYS A 156 29.47 -13.99 20.28
C CYS A 156 28.53 -13.84 19.07
N LEU A 157 27.22 -13.98 19.28
CA LEU A 157 26.23 -13.85 18.20
C LEU A 157 26.23 -12.45 17.58
N GLU A 158 26.35 -11.41 18.40
CA GLU A 158 26.39 -10.02 17.93
C GLU A 158 27.69 -9.73 17.16
N GLU A 159 28.84 -10.15 17.69
CA GLU A 159 30.14 -10.01 17.02
C GLU A 159 30.17 -10.78 15.69
N CYS A 160 29.65 -12.00 15.65
CA CYS A 160 29.57 -12.78 14.42
C CYS A 160 28.65 -12.12 13.38
N GLN A 161 27.51 -11.58 13.79
CA GLN A 161 26.60 -10.87 12.88
C GLN A 161 27.24 -9.60 12.32
N GLN A 162 27.95 -8.85 13.16
CA GLN A 162 28.70 -7.67 12.74
C GLN A 162 29.82 -8.05 11.77
N ALA A 163 30.61 -9.09 12.08
CA ALA A 163 31.67 -9.58 11.21
C ALA A 163 31.12 -10.05 9.85
N ASN A 164 29.99 -10.76 9.83
CA ASN A 164 29.30 -11.14 8.60
C ASN A 164 28.86 -9.93 7.78
N ALA A 165 28.34 -8.87 8.42
CA ALA A 165 27.91 -7.65 7.73
C ALA A 165 29.10 -6.84 7.18
N GLU A 166 30.15 -6.68 7.97
CA GLU A 166 31.35 -5.94 7.59
C GLU A 166 32.17 -6.68 6.52
N GLY A 167 32.25 -8.00 6.64
CA GLY A 167 32.96 -8.91 5.75
C GLY A 167 32.29 -9.14 4.38
N GLN A 168 31.11 -8.57 4.13
CA GLN A 168 30.47 -8.69 2.83
C GLN A 168 31.35 -8.10 1.71
N PRO A 169 31.46 -8.78 0.55
CA PRO A 169 32.19 -8.28 -0.61
C PRO A 169 31.70 -6.89 -1.04
N ALA A 170 32.62 -6.09 -1.59
CA ALA A 170 32.28 -4.76 -2.11
C ALA A 170 31.17 -4.80 -3.17
N SER A 171 31.13 -5.86 -3.99
CA SER A 171 30.07 -6.10 -4.98
C SER A 171 28.67 -6.16 -4.37
N VAL A 172 28.50 -6.82 -3.23
CA VAL A 172 27.20 -6.90 -2.52
C VAL A 172 26.78 -5.53 -2.02
N LYS A 173 27.72 -4.77 -1.42
CA LYS A 173 27.46 -3.41 -0.94
C LYS A 173 27.07 -2.48 -2.09
N THR A 174 27.79 -2.53 -3.21
CA THR A 174 27.47 -1.78 -4.43
C THR A 174 26.11 -2.18 -5.02
N TYR A 175 25.77 -3.48 -4.99
CA TYR A 175 24.46 -3.96 -5.45
C TYR A 175 23.32 -3.40 -4.59
N ILE A 176 23.45 -3.45 -3.27
CA ILE A 176 22.46 -2.88 -2.33
C ILE A 176 22.34 -1.38 -2.56
N ASP A 177 23.46 -0.66 -2.67
CA ASP A 177 23.46 0.77 -2.97
C ASP A 177 22.74 1.08 -4.29
N PHE A 178 23.00 0.29 -5.34
CA PHE A 178 22.31 0.43 -6.62
C PHE A 178 20.80 0.22 -6.50
N LEU A 179 20.35 -0.79 -5.73
CA LEU A 179 18.92 -1.03 -5.52
C LEU A 179 18.23 0.17 -4.86
N PHE A 180 18.78 0.68 -3.76
CA PHE A 180 18.14 1.72 -2.96
C PHE A 180 18.29 3.13 -3.56
N PHE A 181 19.40 3.43 -4.22
CA PHE A 181 19.68 4.78 -4.74
C PHE A 181 19.35 4.96 -6.22
N VAL A 182 19.20 3.87 -6.97
CA VAL A 182 18.93 3.95 -8.42
C VAL A 182 17.63 3.23 -8.77
N LEU A 183 17.54 1.91 -8.53
CA LEU A 183 16.40 1.12 -9.01
C LEU A 183 15.08 1.52 -8.35
N VAL A 184 15.05 1.60 -7.01
CA VAL A 184 13.84 1.95 -6.26
C VAL A 184 13.34 3.35 -6.62
N PRO A 185 14.17 4.42 -6.63
CA PRO A 185 13.74 5.74 -7.06
C PRO A 185 13.22 5.79 -8.49
N ILE A 186 13.84 5.07 -9.44
CA ILE A 186 13.36 5.00 -10.83
C ILE A 186 11.96 4.36 -10.86
N CYS A 187 11.77 3.21 -10.21
CA CYS A 187 10.48 2.54 -10.13
C CYS A 187 9.40 3.44 -9.50
N GLN A 188 9.76 4.21 -8.48
CA GLN A 188 8.86 5.14 -7.82
C GLN A 188 8.51 6.36 -8.69
N VAL A 189 9.46 6.91 -9.45
CA VAL A 189 9.20 7.98 -10.43
C VAL A 189 8.28 7.47 -11.53
N VAL A 190 8.53 6.28 -12.07
CA VAL A 190 7.65 5.65 -13.07
C VAL A 190 6.25 5.46 -12.50
N ALA A 191 6.13 4.92 -11.28
CA ALA A 191 4.83 4.77 -10.62
C ALA A 191 4.12 6.13 -10.45
N THR A 192 4.84 7.17 -10.04
CA THR A 192 4.31 8.52 -9.90
C THR A 192 3.81 9.07 -11.24
N VAL A 193 4.56 8.88 -12.32
CA VAL A 193 4.16 9.28 -13.67
C VAL A 193 2.89 8.54 -14.08
N LEU A 194 2.81 7.23 -13.87
CA LEU A 194 1.62 6.44 -14.18
C LEU A 194 0.39 6.95 -13.40
N VAL A 195 0.54 7.21 -12.10
CA VAL A 195 -0.50 7.81 -11.24
C VAL A 195 -0.91 9.19 -11.77
N TYR A 196 0.04 10.03 -12.12
CA TYR A 196 -0.20 11.38 -12.65
C TYR A 196 -0.92 11.38 -14.00
N THR A 197 -0.61 10.42 -14.86
CA THR A 197 -1.26 10.26 -16.18
C THR A 197 -2.62 9.57 -16.11
N PHE A 198 -3.02 9.06 -14.94
CA PHE A 198 -4.24 8.27 -14.80
C PHE A 198 -5.49 9.15 -15.04
N PRO A 199 -6.33 8.84 -16.04
CA PRO A 199 -7.32 9.79 -16.59
C PRO A 199 -8.64 9.81 -15.81
N ILE A 200 -8.63 9.83 -14.48
CA ILE A 200 -9.82 9.95 -13.64
C ILE A 200 -9.69 11.18 -12.75
N TYR A 201 -10.08 12.33 -13.31
CA TYR A 201 -10.07 13.63 -12.63
C TYR A 201 -11.21 14.53 -13.13
N GLY A 202 -11.55 15.55 -12.33
CA GLY A 202 -12.51 16.60 -12.69
C GLY A 202 -13.88 16.05 -13.10
N GLU A 203 -14.42 16.56 -14.21
CA GLU A 203 -15.75 16.26 -14.74
C GLU A 203 -16.05 14.76 -14.91
N ARG A 204 -15.04 13.92 -15.17
CA ARG A 204 -15.25 12.46 -15.28
C ARG A 204 -15.71 11.87 -13.95
N VAL A 205 -15.06 12.25 -12.85
CA VAL A 205 -15.44 11.82 -11.49
C VAL A 205 -16.82 12.38 -11.13
N GLU A 206 -17.11 13.62 -11.52
CA GLU A 206 -18.42 14.24 -11.26
C GLU A 206 -19.56 13.50 -11.99
N ARG A 207 -19.32 13.05 -13.22
CA ARG A 207 -20.28 12.22 -13.97
C ARG A 207 -20.54 10.87 -13.31
N ILE A 208 -19.52 10.25 -12.71
CA ILE A 208 -19.69 8.99 -11.97
C ILE A 208 -20.62 9.22 -10.77
N TYR A 209 -20.35 10.26 -9.96
CA TYR A 209 -21.20 10.58 -8.80
C TYR A 209 -22.63 10.98 -9.19
N ALA A 210 -22.81 11.78 -10.24
CA ALA A 210 -24.14 12.17 -10.71
C ALA A 210 -24.97 10.95 -11.16
N LYS A 211 -24.34 10.00 -11.86
CA LYS A 211 -25.01 8.74 -12.24
C LYS A 211 -25.41 7.90 -11.02
N GLN A 212 -24.53 7.81 -10.02
CA GLN A 212 -24.83 7.11 -8.77
C GLN A 212 -26.02 7.75 -8.04
N GLU A 213 -26.05 9.07 -7.93
CA GLU A 213 -27.15 9.79 -7.27
C GLU A 213 -28.51 9.52 -7.93
N VAL A 214 -28.57 9.50 -9.27
CA VAL A 214 -29.80 9.15 -10.02
C VAL A 214 -30.22 7.70 -9.75
N LEU A 215 -29.27 6.75 -9.76
CA LEU A 215 -29.54 5.33 -9.48
C LEU A 215 -30.06 5.11 -8.06
N TYR A 216 -29.50 5.79 -7.06
CA TYR A 216 -29.92 5.65 -5.67
C TYR A 216 -31.23 6.37 -5.35
N SER A 217 -31.46 7.54 -5.93
CA SER A 217 -32.71 8.30 -5.73
C SER A 217 -33.90 7.67 -6.46
N GLY A 218 -33.72 7.18 -7.68
CA GLY A 218 -34.78 6.53 -8.47
C GLY A 218 -35.30 5.24 -7.84
N ASN A 219 -34.43 4.47 -7.18
CA ASN A 219 -34.81 3.21 -6.54
C ASN A 219 -35.67 3.42 -5.28
N ASN A 220 -35.51 4.54 -4.59
CA ASN A 220 -36.35 4.88 -3.42
C ASN A 220 -37.80 5.16 -3.83
N ASN A 221 -38.02 5.85 -4.95
CA ASN A 221 -39.37 6.14 -5.45
C ASN A 221 -40.15 4.88 -5.90
N LEU A 222 -39.45 3.88 -6.47
CA LEU A 222 -40.06 2.60 -6.82
C LEU A 222 -40.43 1.76 -5.59
N ARG A 223 -39.64 1.86 -4.52
CA ARG A 223 -39.85 1.09 -3.29
C ARG A 223 -40.99 1.66 -2.43
N GLU A 224 -41.15 2.99 -2.42
CA GLU A 224 -42.32 3.64 -1.80
C GLU A 224 -43.62 3.31 -2.55
N ASN A 225 -43.60 3.34 -3.89
CA ASN A 225 -44.80 3.00 -4.68
C ASN A 225 -45.13 1.49 -4.66
N GLY A 226 -44.12 0.62 -4.58
CA GLY A 226 -44.31 -0.84 -4.49
C GLY A 226 -44.80 -1.34 -3.12
N SER A 227 -44.62 -0.56 -2.05
CA SER A 227 -45.06 -0.94 -0.70
C SER A 227 -46.53 -0.57 -0.41
N ALA A 228 -47.18 0.20 -1.29
CA ALA A 228 -48.57 0.62 -1.14
C ALA A 228 -49.60 -0.40 -1.65
N VAL A 229 -49.17 -1.53 -2.27
CA VAL A 229 -50.08 -2.48 -2.95
C VAL A 229 -50.18 -3.84 -2.22
N HIS A 230 -49.68 -3.96 -0.99
CA HIS A 230 -49.83 -5.19 -0.18
C HIS A 230 -50.64 -5.03 1.12
N GLY A 231 -51.42 -3.94 1.23
CA GLY A 231 -52.52 -3.87 2.19
C GLY A 231 -53.83 -4.22 1.50
N GLU A 232 -54.57 -5.18 2.08
CA GLU A 232 -55.95 -5.53 1.74
C GLU A 232 -56.15 -6.43 0.50
N ASP A 233 -56.07 -7.75 0.70
CA ASP A 233 -57.29 -8.59 0.72
C ASP A 233 -56.91 -10.07 0.87
N GLY A 234 -57.61 -10.78 1.75
CA GLY A 234 -57.46 -12.24 1.82
C GLY A 234 -57.86 -12.89 3.13
N THR A 235 -59.09 -12.59 3.56
CA THR A 235 -59.96 -13.51 4.30
C THR A 235 -59.53 -14.98 4.29
N SER A 236 -59.19 -15.51 5.48
CA SER A 236 -59.15 -16.96 5.71
C SER A 236 -60.57 -17.49 5.65
N GLN A 237 -60.94 -18.08 4.52
CA GLN A 237 -62.18 -18.84 4.38
C GLN A 237 -62.13 -20.09 5.26
N ASP A 238 -63.18 -20.24 6.07
CA ASP A 238 -63.55 -21.45 6.79
C ASP A 238 -63.65 -22.66 5.86
N GLY A 239 -62.95 -23.74 6.20
CA GLY A 239 -63.20 -25.07 5.64
C GLY A 239 -64.08 -25.90 6.60
N PRO A 240 -65.21 -26.46 6.14
CA PRO A 240 -66.00 -27.37 6.96
C PRO A 240 -65.42 -28.79 6.99
N LYS A 241 -65.60 -29.39 8.18
CA LYS A 241 -65.43 -30.78 8.65
C LYS A 241 -65.21 -31.90 7.65
#